data_AF-A0A936VR11-F1
#
_entry.id   AF-A0A936VR11-F1
#
_cell.length_a   1.000
_cell.length_b   1.000
_cell.length_c   1.000
_cell.angle_alpha   90.00
_cell.angle_beta   90.00
_cell.angle_gamma   90.00
#
_symmetry.space_group_name_H-M   'P 1'
#
loop_
_entity.id
_entity.type
_entity.pdbx_description
1 polymer ?
#
loop_
_entity_poly.entity_id
_entity_poly.type
_entity_poly.pdbx_seq_one_letter_code
_entity_poly.pdbx_strand_id
1 'polypeptide(L)'
;MAPITHPTKQWLPFTLVGMGLCAGIVATQLSLDTTRAEVPKLQRMSYLPDGNILKVAALGYREVVADVLWLQVIQAMGDRRVSTETGQWIYRALDVVTTLDPTFVRAYEAGAHALCSIVVMPQESNRLLEKGIRHNPQEWRLPFLLGINHFFEFGDNQRAAEAMTMAARIPGAPEIIARLAAKLLVSAKSPQQAVELLAKVYEETPDENVKRLLEQRLREAIVERDLALLEEAIGRFQAQHSQRPARLEQLVQEGLLRELPQEPFGGQYQYSALSGEVKSSEIKERMRMTFRKRGQ
;
A
#
# COMPACT_ATOMS: atom_id res chain seq x y z
N MET A 1 11.90 58.87 45.12
CA MET A 1 12.30 58.05 43.95
C MET A 1 13.25 56.97 44.45
N ALA A 2 12.80 55.72 44.54
CA ALA A 2 13.65 54.59 44.89
C ALA A 2 14.38 54.09 43.62
N PRO A 3 15.68 53.75 43.68
CA PRO A 3 16.39 53.27 42.51
C PRO A 3 15.98 51.82 42.21
N ILE A 4 15.52 51.58 40.98
CA ILE A 4 15.25 50.24 40.45
C ILE A 4 16.61 49.59 40.18
N THR A 5 17.01 48.64 41.03
CA THR A 5 18.17 47.79 40.77
C THR A 5 17.77 46.67 39.81
N HIS A 6 18.23 46.73 38.57
CA HIS A 6 18.08 45.62 37.63
C HIS A 6 18.86 44.40 38.16
N PRO A 7 18.29 43.19 38.19
CA PRO A 7 19.00 41.98 38.57
C PRO A 7 20.00 41.62 37.45
N THR A 8 21.20 42.18 37.52
CA THR A 8 22.27 41.86 36.58
C THR A 8 22.83 40.46 36.85
N LYS A 9 22.77 39.60 35.83
CA LYS A 9 23.64 38.43 35.60
C LYS A 9 23.42 37.14 36.40
N GLN A 10 22.23 36.85 36.93
CA GLN A 10 21.95 35.51 37.51
C GLN A 10 21.89 34.37 36.48
N TRP A 11 21.83 34.69 35.18
CA TRP A 11 21.75 33.71 34.08
C TRP A 11 23.13 33.25 33.56
N LEU A 12 24.20 33.99 33.86
CA LEU A 12 25.56 33.62 33.44
C LEU A 12 26.05 32.24 33.90
N PRO A 13 25.82 31.80 35.17
CA PRO A 13 26.25 30.47 35.58
C PRO A 13 25.51 29.37 34.80
N PHE A 14 24.21 29.54 34.52
CA PHE A 14 23.44 28.58 33.74
C PHE A 14 23.90 28.51 32.28
N THR A 15 24.25 29.65 31.66
CA THR A 15 24.81 29.65 30.30
C THR A 15 26.19 29.01 30.24
N LEU A 16 27.03 29.20 31.26
CA LEU A 16 28.36 28.60 31.34
C LEU A 16 28.30 27.08 31.55
N VAL A 17 27.36 26.61 32.40
CA VAL A 17 27.10 25.17 32.58
C VAL A 17 26.55 24.56 31.28
N GLY A 18 25.63 25.25 30.60
CA GLY A 18 25.12 24.84 29.29
C GLY A 18 26.22 24.73 28.23
N MET A 19 27.09 25.73 28.11
CA MET A 19 28.24 25.69 27.20
C MET A 19 29.24 24.59 27.57
N GLY A 20 29.47 24.35 28.87
CA GLY A 20 30.34 23.27 29.34
C GLY A 20 29.81 21.89 28.99
N LEU A 21 28.49 21.66 29.15
CA LEU A 21 27.83 20.44 28.72
C LEU A 21 27.90 20.26 27.20
N CYS A 22 27.64 21.31 26.40
CA CYS A 22 27.77 21.24 24.95
C CYS A 22 29.21 20.95 24.52
N ALA A 23 30.21 21.60 25.13
CA ALA A 23 31.62 21.34 24.84
C ALA A 23 32.04 19.93 25.23
N GLY A 24 31.55 19.41 26.36
CA GLY A 24 31.76 18.01 26.76
C GLY A 24 31.14 17.01 25.77
N ILE A 25 29.93 17.30 25.30
CA ILE A 25 29.26 16.49 24.26
C ILE A 25 30.06 16.52 22.95
N VAL A 26 30.53 17.69 22.51
CA VAL A 26 31.34 17.82 21.29
C VAL A 26 32.69 17.13 21.43
N ALA A 27 33.37 17.27 22.57
CA ALA A 27 34.66 16.61 22.83
C ALA A 27 34.53 15.08 22.88
N THR A 28 33.47 14.58 23.51
CA THR A 28 33.16 13.14 23.52
C THR A 28 32.74 12.64 22.14
N GLN A 29 31.99 13.42 21.35
CA GLN A 29 31.70 13.07 19.95
C GLN A 29 32.96 13.01 19.10
N LEU A 30 33.87 13.98 19.21
CA LEU A 30 35.14 13.98 18.48
C LEU A 30 36.03 12.78 18.88
N SER A 31 36.10 12.46 20.17
CA SER A 31 36.83 11.28 20.66
C SER A 31 36.18 9.96 20.24
N LEU A 32 34.85 9.93 20.16
CA LEU A 32 34.11 8.76 19.67
C LEU A 32 34.22 8.63 18.15
N ASP A 33 34.30 9.73 17.39
CA ASP A 33 34.44 9.73 15.95
C ASP A 33 35.84 9.28 15.50
N THR A 34 36.90 9.67 16.22
CA THR A 34 38.26 9.16 15.98
C THR A 34 38.37 7.66 16.28
N THR A 35 37.71 7.19 17.33
CA THR A 35 37.67 5.75 17.68
C THR A 35 36.69 4.96 16.79
N ARG A 36 35.64 5.60 16.27
CA ARG A 36 34.64 5.02 15.34
C ARG A 36 35.17 4.86 13.92
N ALA A 37 36.20 5.60 13.52
CA ALA A 37 36.75 5.54 12.17
C ALA A 37 37.19 4.11 11.79
N GLU A 38 37.61 3.30 12.76
CA GLU A 38 38.14 1.95 12.55
C GLU A 38 37.09 0.82 12.65
N VAL A 39 35.88 1.10 13.14
CA VAL A 39 34.83 0.07 13.30
C VAL A 39 34.01 -0.06 12.01
N PRO A 40 33.86 -1.26 11.41
CA PRO A 40 33.02 -1.46 10.23
C PRO A 40 31.61 -0.90 10.45
N LYS A 41 31.08 -0.17 9.47
CA LYS A 41 29.76 0.51 9.51
C LYS A 41 28.62 -0.40 10.06
N LEU A 42 28.72 -1.71 9.80
CA LEU A 42 27.83 -2.78 10.28
C LEU A 42 27.86 -3.01 11.81
N GLN A 43 29.03 -2.97 12.46
CA GLN A 43 29.13 -3.11 13.93
C GLN A 43 28.61 -1.88 14.68
N ARG A 44 28.59 -0.71 14.03
CA ARG A 44 27.99 0.52 14.58
C ARG A 44 26.47 0.46 14.67
N MET A 45 25.86 -0.43 13.90
CA MET A 45 24.41 -0.59 13.76
C MET A 45 23.86 -1.73 14.64
N SER A 46 24.69 -2.57 15.24
CA SER A 46 24.23 -3.82 15.87
C SER A 46 23.40 -3.66 17.16
N TYR A 47 23.46 -2.52 17.85
CA TYR A 47 22.69 -2.27 19.07
C TYR A 47 21.63 -1.20 18.86
N LEU A 48 20.45 -1.61 18.40
CA LEU A 48 19.25 -0.79 18.43
C LEU A 48 18.33 -1.32 19.55
N PRO A 49 18.14 -0.57 20.64
CA PRO A 49 17.20 -0.96 21.70
C PRO A 49 15.77 -1.03 21.19
N ASP A 50 14.93 -1.82 21.86
CA ASP A 50 13.50 -1.88 21.55
C ASP A 50 12.85 -0.48 21.60
N GLY A 51 11.91 -0.24 20.69
CA GLY A 51 11.25 1.07 20.56
C GLY A 51 10.55 1.52 21.84
N ASN A 52 10.00 0.61 22.64
CA ASN A 52 9.35 0.95 23.90
C ASN A 52 10.36 1.38 24.99
N ILE A 53 11.55 0.76 25.01
CA ILE A 53 12.63 1.15 25.91
C ILE A 53 13.12 2.55 25.53
N LEU A 54 13.35 2.76 24.23
CA LEU A 54 13.81 4.06 23.72
C LEU A 54 12.76 5.15 23.95
N LYS A 55 11.46 4.82 23.88
CA LYS A 55 10.34 5.71 24.16
C LYS A 55 10.35 6.27 25.59
N VAL A 56 10.82 5.49 26.55
CA VAL A 56 11.00 5.91 27.95
C VAL A 56 12.31 6.70 28.10
N ALA A 57 13.40 6.19 27.51
CA ALA A 57 14.72 6.83 27.57
C ALA A 57 14.78 8.20 26.89
N ALA A 58 13.91 8.46 25.91
CA ALA A 58 13.83 9.74 25.21
C ALA A 58 13.29 10.90 26.08
N LEU A 59 12.80 10.64 27.30
CA LEU A 59 12.33 11.65 28.27
C LEU A 59 11.38 12.71 27.68
N GLY A 60 10.55 12.32 26.70
CA GLY A 60 9.59 13.20 26.02
C GLY A 60 10.01 13.75 24.65
N TYR A 61 11.26 13.52 24.22
CA TYR A 61 11.78 13.96 22.91
C TYR A 61 11.74 12.85 21.84
N ARG A 62 10.66 12.08 21.80
CA ARG A 62 10.59 10.82 21.03
C ARG A 62 10.71 11.06 19.53
N GLU A 63 10.13 12.14 19.05
CA GLU A 63 10.12 12.60 17.66
C GLU A 63 11.52 12.99 17.22
N VAL A 64 12.29 13.71 18.06
CA VAL A 64 13.68 14.05 17.76
C VAL A 64 14.56 12.80 17.69
N VAL A 65 14.35 11.83 18.58
CA VAL A 65 15.07 10.56 18.52
C VAL A 65 14.68 9.76 17.27
N ALA A 66 13.40 9.77 16.89
CA ALA A 66 12.91 9.18 15.65
C ALA A 66 13.57 9.83 14.42
N ASP A 67 13.69 11.15 14.38
CA ASP A 67 14.34 11.90 13.29
C ASP A 67 15.82 11.54 13.14
N VAL A 68 16.55 11.47 14.26
CA VAL A 68 17.98 11.09 14.25
C VAL A 68 18.14 9.66 13.73
N LEU A 69 17.30 8.72 14.19
CA LEU A 69 17.31 7.35 13.70
C LEU A 69 16.94 7.29 12.21
N TRP A 70 15.93 8.05 11.79
CA TRP A 70 15.49 8.12 10.40
C TRP A 70 16.61 8.57 9.45
N LEU A 71 17.40 9.58 9.85
CA LEU A 71 18.58 10.00 9.07
C LEU A 71 19.62 8.88 8.93
N GLN A 72 19.78 8.01 9.93
CA GLN A 72 20.66 6.85 9.83
C GLN A 72 20.07 5.79 8.89
N VAL A 73 18.76 5.58 8.92
CA VAL A 73 18.07 4.68 7.98
C VAL A 73 18.26 5.17 6.55
N ILE A 74 18.03 6.46 6.26
CA ILE A 74 18.23 7.03 4.92
C ILE A 74 19.66 6.79 4.41
N GLN A 75 20.65 7.04 5.26
CA GLN A 75 22.06 6.80 4.90
C GLN A 75 22.35 5.33 4.61
N ALA A 76 21.76 4.41 5.37
CA ALA A 76 21.92 2.97 5.12
C ALA A 76 21.22 2.52 3.83
N MET A 77 20.04 3.08 3.54
CA MET A 77 19.30 2.82 2.30
C MET A 77 20.01 3.36 1.05
N GLY A 78 20.86 4.39 1.20
CA GLY A 78 21.63 4.98 0.12
C GLY A 78 22.90 4.22 -0.29
N ASP A 79 23.30 3.17 0.44
CA ASP A 79 24.47 2.37 0.10
C ASP A 79 24.22 1.53 -1.17
N ARG A 80 25.18 1.52 -2.12
CA ARG A 80 25.02 0.88 -3.44
C ARG A 80 24.74 -0.62 -3.41
N ARG A 81 25.07 -1.30 -2.31
CA ARG A 81 24.77 -2.71 -2.06
C ARG A 81 24.35 -2.87 -0.61
N VAL A 82 23.09 -3.22 -0.40
CA VAL A 82 22.57 -3.54 0.92
C VAL A 82 22.79 -5.04 1.16
N SER A 83 23.58 -5.38 2.18
CA SER A 83 23.71 -6.76 2.63
C SER A 83 22.45 -7.19 3.41
N THR A 84 22.23 -8.50 3.56
CA THR A 84 21.10 -9.03 4.35
C THR A 84 21.09 -8.49 5.78
N GLU A 85 22.26 -8.37 6.42
CA GLU A 85 22.39 -7.82 7.77
C GLU A 85 22.00 -6.34 7.84
N THR A 86 22.49 -5.53 6.90
CA THR A 86 22.10 -4.12 6.79
C THR A 86 20.60 -3.99 6.52
N GLY A 87 20.03 -4.87 5.68
CA GLY A 87 18.60 -4.91 5.40
C GLY A 87 17.74 -5.18 6.63
N GLN A 88 18.11 -6.20 7.42
CA GLN A 88 17.44 -6.50 8.68
C GLN A 88 17.58 -5.36 9.69
N TRP A 89 18.73 -4.69 9.73
CA TRP A 89 18.91 -3.51 10.56
C TRP A 89 18.01 -2.36 10.12
N ILE A 90 17.94 -2.07 8.82
CA ILE A 90 17.04 -1.04 8.25
C ILE A 90 15.60 -1.32 8.68
N TYR A 91 15.13 -2.57 8.56
CA TYR A 91 13.79 -2.93 9.00
C TYR A 91 13.56 -2.69 10.51
N ARG A 92 14.48 -3.16 11.37
CA ARG A 92 14.37 -2.93 12.83
C ARG A 92 14.40 -1.44 13.17
N ALA A 93 15.24 -0.66 12.50
CA ALA A 93 15.33 0.78 12.69
C ALA A 93 14.05 1.50 12.27
N LEU A 94 13.46 1.14 11.13
CA LEU A 94 12.16 1.63 10.70
C LEU A 94 11.05 1.29 11.71
N ASP A 95 11.05 0.07 12.25
CA ASP A 95 10.08 -0.34 13.27
C ASP A 95 10.21 0.50 14.56
N VAL A 96 11.44 0.81 15.00
CA VAL A 96 11.68 1.68 16.15
C VAL A 96 11.26 3.13 15.85
N VAL A 97 11.67 3.69 14.72
CA VAL A 97 11.29 5.05 14.28
C VAL A 97 9.77 5.22 14.32
N THR A 98 9.06 4.27 13.72
CA THR A 98 7.59 4.28 13.65
C THR A 98 6.89 3.90 14.96
N THR A 99 7.61 3.39 15.95
CA THR A 99 7.10 3.19 17.32
C THR A 99 7.23 4.46 18.16
N LEU A 100 8.31 5.22 17.91
CA LEU A 100 8.58 6.48 18.58
C LEU A 100 7.69 7.60 18.06
N ASP A 101 7.56 7.71 16.74
CA ASP A 101 6.63 8.62 16.06
C ASP A 101 5.72 7.84 15.08
N PRO A 102 4.55 7.36 15.56
CA PRO A 102 3.60 6.64 14.74
C PRO A 102 2.94 7.48 13.64
N THR A 103 3.01 8.81 13.75
CA THR A 103 2.45 9.75 12.78
C THR A 103 3.44 10.13 11.67
N PHE A 104 4.67 9.59 11.73
CA PHE A 104 5.70 9.87 10.72
C PHE A 104 5.48 9.12 9.41
N VAL A 105 4.47 9.52 8.64
CA VAL A 105 4.04 8.88 7.39
C VAL A 105 5.19 8.63 6.41
N ARG A 106 6.13 9.57 6.30
CA ARG A 106 7.28 9.45 5.36
C ARG A 106 8.17 8.25 5.68
N ALA A 107 8.36 7.90 6.96
CA ALA A 107 9.15 6.74 7.36
C ALA A 107 8.49 5.43 6.90
N TYR A 108 7.14 5.35 6.97
CA TYR A 108 6.41 4.21 6.43
C TYR A 108 6.52 4.14 4.91
N GLU A 109 6.25 5.23 4.19
CA GLU A 109 6.26 5.22 2.72
C GLU A 109 7.64 4.91 2.13
N ALA A 110 8.64 5.70 2.51
CA ALA A 110 9.99 5.55 1.97
C ALA A 110 10.66 4.28 2.50
N GLY A 111 10.43 3.93 3.77
CA GLY A 111 10.92 2.69 4.37
C GLY A 111 10.34 1.46 3.69
N ALA A 112 9.02 1.41 3.47
CA ALA A 112 8.37 0.30 2.78
C ALA A 112 8.85 0.16 1.34
N HIS A 113 8.96 1.28 0.61
CA HIS A 113 9.48 1.27 -0.76
C HIS A 113 10.92 0.74 -0.79
N ALA A 114 11.79 1.22 0.10
CA ALA A 114 13.18 0.77 0.18
C ALA A 114 13.28 -0.71 0.55
N LEU A 115 12.52 -1.17 1.56
CA LEU A 115 12.45 -2.57 1.95
C LEU A 115 12.06 -3.46 0.77
N CYS A 116 11.07 -3.04 -0.03
CA CYS A 116 10.64 -3.81 -1.19
C CYS A 116 11.66 -3.80 -2.34
N SER A 117 12.13 -2.61 -2.74
CA SER A 117 12.83 -2.41 -4.02
C SER A 117 14.36 -2.40 -3.94
N ILE A 118 14.92 -2.00 -2.79
CA ILE A 118 16.37 -1.88 -2.57
C ILE A 118 16.87 -3.07 -1.76
N VAL A 119 16.15 -3.40 -0.68
CA VAL A 119 16.55 -4.44 0.28
C VAL A 119 16.02 -5.82 -0.12
N VAL A 120 14.94 -5.87 -0.92
CA VAL A 120 14.29 -7.11 -1.39
C VAL A 120 13.69 -7.93 -0.22
N MET A 121 13.00 -7.22 0.67
CA MET A 121 12.30 -7.72 1.86
C MET A 121 10.81 -7.31 1.79
N PRO A 122 10.02 -7.85 0.83
CA PRO A 122 8.64 -7.41 0.59
C PRO A 122 7.68 -7.78 1.72
N GLN A 123 7.93 -8.86 2.47
CA GLN A 123 7.12 -9.23 3.63
C GLN A 123 7.27 -8.20 4.76
N GLU A 124 8.49 -7.76 5.04
CA GLU A 124 8.80 -6.73 6.03
C GLU A 124 8.27 -5.36 5.60
N SER A 125 8.33 -5.05 4.30
CA SER A 125 7.64 -3.90 3.71
C SER A 125 6.14 -3.93 4.03
N ASN A 126 5.47 -5.06 3.80
CA ASN A 126 4.03 -5.20 4.09
C ASN A 126 3.73 -5.03 5.59
N ARG A 127 4.52 -5.64 6.49
CA ARG A 127 4.35 -5.48 7.94
C ARG A 127 4.48 -4.02 8.38
N LEU A 128 5.44 -3.28 7.82
CA LEU A 128 5.63 -1.87 8.09
C LEU A 128 4.42 -1.05 7.58
N LEU A 129 3.93 -1.33 6.37
CA LEU A 129 2.75 -0.67 5.79
C LEU A 129 1.49 -0.94 6.61
N GLU A 130 1.25 -2.19 7.01
CA GLU A 130 0.11 -2.56 7.88
C GLU A 130 0.16 -1.82 9.22
N LYS A 131 1.36 -1.66 9.81
CA LYS A 131 1.56 -0.83 11.00
C LYS A 131 1.22 0.64 10.72
N GLY A 132 1.68 1.16 9.59
CA GLY A 132 1.39 2.52 9.15
C GLY A 132 -0.10 2.79 8.96
N ILE A 133 -0.83 1.87 8.32
CA ILE A 133 -2.28 1.96 8.08
C ILE A 133 -3.05 2.05 9.42
N ARG A 134 -2.65 1.27 10.43
CA ARG A 134 -3.27 1.30 11.77
C ARG A 134 -3.10 2.66 12.46
N HIS A 135 -1.95 3.30 12.30
CA HIS A 135 -1.66 4.59 12.95
C HIS A 135 -2.10 5.80 12.12
N ASN A 136 -2.20 5.65 10.79
CA ASN A 136 -2.47 6.72 9.84
C ASN A 136 -3.63 6.33 8.90
N PRO A 137 -4.85 6.12 9.41
CA PRO A 137 -5.96 5.57 8.61
C PRO A 137 -6.46 6.50 7.50
N GLN A 138 -6.07 7.78 7.52
CA GLN A 138 -6.41 8.78 6.49
C GLN A 138 -5.34 8.90 5.38
N GLU A 139 -4.27 8.11 5.44
CA GLU A 139 -3.19 8.16 4.45
C GLU A 139 -3.35 7.08 3.38
N TRP A 140 -4.00 7.43 2.27
CA TRP A 140 -4.29 6.51 1.17
C TRP A 140 -3.06 5.88 0.52
N ARG A 141 -1.89 6.53 0.63
CA ARG A 141 -0.64 6.06 0.04
C ARG A 141 -0.17 4.74 0.65
N LEU A 142 -0.41 4.54 1.95
CA LEU A 142 0.03 3.33 2.65
C LEU A 142 -0.70 2.05 2.16
N PRO A 143 -2.04 2.00 2.11
CA PRO A 143 -2.75 0.85 1.53
C PRO A 143 -2.53 0.74 0.01
N PHE A 144 -2.29 1.84 -0.70
CA PHE A 144 -1.93 1.79 -2.11
C PHE A 144 -0.57 1.08 -2.34
N LEU A 145 0.46 1.44 -1.58
CA LEU A 145 1.77 0.77 -1.62
C LEU A 145 1.65 -0.71 -1.22
N LEU A 146 0.82 -1.04 -0.24
CA LEU A 146 0.55 -2.43 0.14
C LEU A 146 -0.06 -3.22 -1.02
N GLY A 147 -1.00 -2.60 -1.75
CA GLY A 147 -1.58 -3.19 -2.95
C GLY A 147 -0.57 -3.38 -4.08
N ILE A 148 0.34 -2.43 -4.28
CA ILE A 148 1.45 -2.55 -5.24
C ILE A 148 2.32 -3.76 -4.90
N ASN A 149 2.71 -3.92 -3.63
CA ASN A 149 3.54 -5.05 -3.20
C ASN A 149 2.82 -6.39 -3.48
N HIS A 150 1.55 -6.52 -3.09
CA HIS A 150 0.76 -7.73 -3.37
C HIS A 150 0.69 -8.06 -4.86
N PHE A 151 0.51 -7.06 -5.71
CA PHE A 151 0.44 -7.27 -7.14
C PHE A 151 1.78 -7.68 -7.74
N PHE A 152 2.85 -6.91 -7.52
CA PHE A 152 4.13 -7.12 -8.21
C PHE A 152 4.99 -8.21 -7.59
N GLU A 153 5.06 -8.30 -6.26
CA GLU A 153 5.97 -9.21 -5.56
C GLU A 153 5.33 -10.59 -5.33
N PHE A 154 4.02 -10.61 -5.08
CA PHE A 154 3.30 -11.84 -4.71
C PHE A 154 2.39 -12.35 -5.83
N GLY A 155 2.07 -11.55 -6.85
CA GLY A 155 1.08 -11.92 -7.88
C GLY A 155 -0.33 -12.13 -7.31
N ASP A 156 -0.59 -11.62 -6.11
CA ASP A 156 -1.83 -11.81 -5.37
C ASP A 156 -2.81 -10.70 -5.75
N ASN A 157 -3.51 -10.88 -6.87
CA ASN A 157 -4.49 -9.93 -7.37
C ASN A 157 -5.61 -9.64 -6.37
N GLN A 158 -5.97 -10.63 -5.55
CA GLN A 158 -7.05 -10.47 -4.57
C GLN A 158 -6.61 -9.53 -3.44
N ARG A 159 -5.49 -9.81 -2.78
CA ARG A 159 -4.98 -8.91 -1.72
C ARG A 159 -4.58 -7.55 -2.26
N ALA A 160 -4.07 -7.49 -3.49
CA ALA A 160 -3.79 -6.23 -4.15
C ALA A 160 -5.07 -5.39 -4.34
N ALA A 161 -6.15 -6.02 -4.80
CA ALA A 161 -7.45 -5.38 -4.92
C ALA A 161 -8.01 -4.91 -3.58
N GLU A 162 -7.93 -5.73 -2.53
CA GLU A 162 -8.42 -5.40 -1.19
C GLU A 162 -7.70 -4.15 -0.65
N ALA A 163 -6.37 -4.11 -0.75
CA ALA A 163 -5.57 -2.97 -0.32
C ALA A 163 -5.83 -1.71 -1.18
N MET A 164 -5.92 -1.82 -2.50
CA MET A 164 -6.23 -0.68 -3.37
C MET A 164 -7.68 -0.18 -3.18
N THR A 165 -8.62 -1.07 -2.85
CA THR A 165 -10.00 -0.72 -2.47
C THR A 165 -10.02 0.11 -1.19
N MET A 166 -9.24 -0.30 -0.19
CA MET A 166 -9.06 0.47 1.04
C MET A 166 -8.50 1.86 0.72
N ALA A 167 -7.47 1.95 -0.12
CA ALA A 167 -6.89 3.22 -0.55
C ALA A 167 -7.89 4.13 -1.28
N ALA A 168 -8.69 3.58 -2.20
CA ALA A 168 -9.64 4.34 -3.01
C ALA A 168 -10.77 5.00 -2.19
N ARG A 169 -11.09 4.44 -1.01
CA ARG A 169 -12.15 4.98 -0.12
C ARG A 169 -11.66 6.12 0.77
N ILE A 170 -10.36 6.37 0.82
CA ILE A 170 -9.77 7.42 1.66
C ILE A 170 -9.84 8.76 0.91
N PRO A 171 -10.33 9.85 1.54
CA PRO A 171 -10.40 11.16 0.91
C PRO A 171 -9.05 11.63 0.34
N GLY A 172 -9.08 12.19 -0.86
CA GLY A 172 -7.87 12.67 -1.54
C GLY A 172 -7.07 11.59 -2.28
N ALA A 173 -7.54 10.34 -2.28
CA ALA A 173 -6.98 9.29 -3.13
C ALA A 173 -7.22 9.60 -4.62
N PRO A 174 -6.21 9.46 -5.50
CA PRO A 174 -6.39 9.58 -6.94
C PRO A 174 -7.42 8.58 -7.49
N GLU A 175 -8.32 9.05 -8.37
CA GLU A 175 -9.39 8.24 -8.96
C GLU A 175 -8.88 6.96 -9.67
N ILE A 176 -7.68 7.02 -10.26
CA ILE A 176 -7.04 5.88 -10.91
C ILE A 176 -6.93 4.65 -10.00
N ILE A 177 -6.87 4.83 -8.67
CA ILE A 177 -6.74 3.73 -7.71
C ILE A 177 -8.00 2.86 -7.69
N ALA A 178 -9.20 3.46 -7.72
CA ALA A 178 -10.46 2.71 -7.80
C ALA A 178 -10.52 1.88 -9.09
N ARG A 179 -10.08 2.47 -10.22
CA ARG A 179 -9.98 1.78 -11.51
C ARG A 179 -9.00 0.60 -11.47
N LEU A 180 -7.86 0.75 -10.81
CA LEU A 180 -6.88 -0.32 -10.65
C LEU A 180 -7.45 -1.45 -9.76
N ALA A 181 -8.09 -1.11 -8.64
CA ALA A 181 -8.72 -2.08 -7.76
C ALA A 181 -9.79 -2.91 -8.49
N ALA A 182 -10.65 -2.28 -9.30
CA ALA A 182 -11.65 -2.98 -10.09
C ALA A 182 -11.03 -3.97 -11.10
N LYS A 183 -10.00 -3.55 -11.85
CA LYS A 183 -9.26 -4.43 -12.76
C LYS A 183 -8.64 -5.62 -12.02
N LEU A 184 -8.11 -5.41 -10.83
CA LEU A 184 -7.53 -6.47 -9.99
C LEU A 184 -8.60 -7.45 -9.50
N LEU A 185 -9.78 -6.98 -9.09
CA LEU A 185 -10.91 -7.82 -8.66
C LEU A 185 -11.42 -8.72 -9.79
N VAL A 186 -11.58 -8.17 -11.00
CA VAL A 186 -11.92 -8.97 -12.19
C VAL A 186 -10.82 -10.01 -12.47
N SER A 187 -9.55 -9.62 -12.35
CA SER A 187 -8.40 -10.53 -12.54
C SER A 187 -8.30 -11.61 -11.47
N ALA A 188 -8.79 -11.34 -10.26
CA ALA A 188 -8.91 -12.28 -9.16
C ALA A 188 -10.16 -13.18 -9.27
N LYS A 189 -10.83 -13.21 -10.44
CA LYS A 189 -12.08 -13.96 -10.68
C LYS A 189 -13.22 -13.56 -9.73
N SER A 190 -13.20 -12.31 -9.25
CA SER A 190 -14.23 -11.74 -8.37
C SER A 190 -14.90 -10.52 -9.01
N PRO A 191 -15.48 -10.65 -10.23
CA PRO A 191 -16.03 -9.50 -10.96
C PRO A 191 -17.24 -8.87 -10.26
N GLN A 192 -18.00 -9.64 -9.48
CA GLN A 192 -19.09 -9.10 -8.65
C GLN A 192 -18.57 -8.10 -7.60
N GLN A 193 -17.44 -8.41 -6.94
CA GLN A 193 -16.82 -7.48 -5.99
C GLN A 193 -16.32 -6.21 -6.70
N ALA A 194 -15.87 -6.32 -7.96
CA ALA A 194 -15.47 -5.17 -8.77
C ALA A 194 -16.65 -4.22 -9.02
N VAL A 195 -17.83 -4.77 -9.33
CA VAL A 195 -19.08 -4.01 -9.51
C VAL A 195 -19.47 -3.31 -8.21
N GLU A 196 -19.47 -4.03 -7.09
CA GLU A 196 -19.82 -3.47 -5.76
C GLU A 196 -18.89 -2.32 -5.36
N LEU A 197 -17.58 -2.47 -5.60
CA LEU A 197 -16.61 -1.41 -5.35
C LEU A 197 -16.92 -0.16 -6.18
N LEU A 198 -17.05 -0.33 -7.49
CA LEU A 198 -17.24 0.81 -8.40
C LEU A 198 -18.57 1.51 -8.17
N ALA A 199 -19.63 0.76 -7.87
CA ALA A 199 -20.94 1.32 -7.50
C ALA A 199 -20.83 2.20 -6.25
N LYS A 200 -20.16 1.70 -5.21
CA LYS A 200 -19.96 2.46 -3.98
C LYS A 200 -19.14 3.74 -4.22
N VAL A 201 -18.03 3.65 -4.96
CA VAL A 201 -17.21 4.83 -5.27
C VAL A 201 -17.98 5.84 -6.12
N TYR A 202 -18.80 5.36 -7.06
CA TYR A 202 -19.68 6.21 -7.86
C TYR A 202 -20.69 6.99 -7.01
N GLU A 203 -21.34 6.33 -6.05
CA GLU A 203 -22.30 6.95 -5.12
C GLU A 203 -21.65 8.00 -4.21
N GLU A 204 -20.43 7.74 -3.73
CA GLU A 204 -19.70 8.61 -2.80
C GLU A 204 -18.98 9.78 -3.50
N THR A 205 -18.82 9.73 -4.82
CA THR A 205 -18.10 10.76 -5.59
C THR A 205 -19.01 11.96 -5.89
N PRO A 206 -18.67 13.20 -5.49
CA PRO A 206 -19.48 14.38 -5.79
C PRO A 206 -19.18 15.01 -7.16
N ASP A 207 -17.99 14.80 -7.73
CA ASP A 207 -17.59 15.40 -9.00
C ASP A 207 -18.25 14.69 -10.20
N GLU A 208 -19.07 15.42 -10.96
CA GLU A 208 -19.83 14.88 -12.09
C GLU A 208 -18.95 14.41 -13.27
N ASN A 209 -17.75 14.95 -13.44
CA ASN A 209 -16.82 14.44 -14.46
C ASN A 209 -16.29 13.07 -14.05
N VAL A 210 -15.95 12.93 -12.77
CA VAL A 210 -15.45 11.69 -12.18
C VAL A 210 -16.55 10.64 -12.17
N LYS A 211 -17.79 11.01 -11.82
CA LYS A 211 -18.95 10.11 -11.91
C LYS A 211 -19.14 9.52 -13.31
N ARG A 212 -19.07 10.34 -14.37
CA ARG A 212 -19.20 9.83 -15.75
C ARG A 212 -18.15 8.80 -16.10
N LEU A 213 -16.90 9.01 -15.65
CA LEU A 213 -15.83 8.03 -15.86
C LEU A 213 -16.08 6.75 -15.06
N LEU A 214 -16.48 6.87 -13.80
CA LEU A 214 -16.82 5.73 -12.94
C LEU A 214 -18.02 4.94 -13.47
N GLU A 215 -19.03 5.61 -14.02
CA GLU A 215 -20.21 4.99 -14.61
C GLU A 215 -19.83 4.09 -15.79
N GLN A 216 -18.95 4.57 -16.68
CA GLN A 216 -18.42 3.76 -17.78
C GLN A 216 -17.69 2.52 -17.24
N ARG A 217 -16.85 2.68 -16.20
CA ARG A 217 -16.13 1.55 -15.61
C ARG A 217 -17.05 0.56 -14.91
N LEU A 218 -18.10 1.05 -14.24
CA LEU A 218 -19.11 0.22 -13.61
C LEU A 218 -19.80 -0.64 -14.66
N ARG A 219 -20.21 -0.07 -15.79
CA ARG A 219 -20.80 -0.82 -16.91
C ARG A 219 -19.85 -1.87 -17.49
N GLU A 220 -18.58 -1.53 -17.71
CA GLU A 220 -17.57 -2.50 -18.14
C GLU A 220 -17.37 -3.65 -17.12
N ALA A 221 -17.37 -3.36 -15.82
CA ALA A 221 -17.28 -4.38 -14.76
C ALA A 221 -18.53 -5.26 -14.69
N ILE A 222 -19.70 -4.70 -14.94
CA ILE A 222 -20.96 -5.45 -15.06
C ILE A 222 -20.88 -6.44 -16.23
N VAL A 223 -20.36 -6.01 -17.39
CA VAL A 223 -20.12 -6.91 -18.53
C VAL A 223 -19.24 -8.10 -18.11
N GLU A 224 -18.13 -7.86 -17.40
CA GLU A 224 -17.26 -8.93 -16.93
C GLU A 224 -17.94 -9.90 -15.96
N ARG A 225 -18.75 -9.37 -15.04
CA ARG A 225 -19.55 -10.18 -14.12
C ARG A 225 -20.52 -11.07 -14.89
N ASP A 226 -21.25 -10.50 -15.84
CA ASP A 226 -22.26 -11.21 -16.61
C ASP A 226 -21.63 -12.29 -17.49
N LEU A 227 -20.48 -11.99 -18.12
CA LEU A 227 -19.70 -12.99 -18.84
C LEU A 227 -19.25 -14.12 -17.91
N ALA A 228 -18.78 -13.83 -16.70
CA ALA A 228 -18.38 -14.85 -15.74
C ALA A 228 -19.58 -15.73 -15.29
N LEU A 229 -20.76 -15.14 -15.07
CA LEU A 229 -21.99 -15.88 -14.74
C LEU A 229 -22.41 -16.79 -15.88
N LEU A 230 -22.36 -16.31 -17.12
CA LEU A 230 -22.68 -17.10 -18.31
C LEU A 230 -21.67 -18.24 -18.50
N GLU A 231 -20.37 -17.95 -18.40
CA GLU A 231 -19.29 -18.96 -18.46
C GLU A 231 -19.48 -20.05 -17.40
N GLU A 232 -19.81 -19.68 -16.17
CA GLU A 232 -20.09 -20.62 -15.08
C GLU A 232 -21.33 -21.48 -15.35
N ALA A 233 -22.44 -20.86 -15.78
CA ALA A 233 -23.68 -21.56 -16.10
C ALA A 233 -23.49 -22.54 -17.27
N ILE A 234 -22.75 -22.16 -18.32
CA ILE A 234 -22.37 -23.05 -19.43
C ILE A 234 -21.53 -24.22 -18.92
N GLY A 235 -20.58 -23.96 -18.02
CA GLY A 235 -19.77 -25.01 -17.39
C GLY A 235 -20.62 -26.01 -16.61
N ARG A 236 -21.60 -25.53 -15.83
CA ARG A 236 -22.54 -26.39 -15.09
C ARG A 236 -23.45 -27.19 -16.03
N PHE A 237 -23.97 -26.57 -17.09
CA PHE A 237 -24.76 -27.25 -18.12
C PHE A 237 -23.95 -28.38 -18.76
N GLN A 238 -22.70 -28.09 -19.15
CA GLN A 238 -21.81 -29.07 -19.76
C GLN A 238 -21.51 -30.24 -18.80
N ALA A 239 -21.36 -29.98 -17.51
CA ALA A 239 -21.17 -31.01 -16.51
C ALA A 239 -22.40 -31.91 -16.31
N GLN A 240 -23.61 -31.38 -16.47
CA GLN A 240 -24.87 -32.14 -16.30
C GLN A 240 -25.25 -32.93 -17.56
N HIS A 241 -25.12 -32.34 -18.74
CA HIS A 241 -25.62 -32.92 -19.99
C HIS A 241 -24.53 -33.53 -20.87
N SER A 242 -23.26 -33.43 -20.48
CA SER A 242 -22.09 -33.82 -21.29
C SER A 242 -22.02 -33.14 -22.68
N GLN A 243 -22.82 -32.10 -22.88
CA GLN A 243 -22.92 -31.30 -24.10
C GLN A 243 -23.06 -29.84 -23.70
N ARG A 244 -22.59 -28.93 -24.56
CA ARG A 244 -22.78 -27.49 -24.36
C ARG A 244 -24.20 -27.08 -24.79
N PRO A 245 -24.76 -26.01 -24.22
CA PRO A 245 -26.04 -25.50 -24.69
C PRO A 245 -25.92 -25.07 -26.16
N ALA A 246 -26.96 -25.27 -26.96
CA ALA A 246 -27.03 -24.78 -28.34
C ALA A 246 -27.23 -23.27 -28.40
N ARG A 247 -27.85 -22.69 -27.35
CA ARG A 247 -28.18 -21.27 -27.21
C ARG A 247 -28.30 -20.90 -25.74
N LEU A 248 -28.07 -19.63 -25.41
CA LEU A 248 -28.04 -19.16 -24.01
C LEU A 248 -29.39 -19.34 -23.30
N GLU A 249 -30.51 -19.30 -24.01
CA GLU A 249 -31.86 -19.44 -23.44
C GLU A 249 -32.06 -20.80 -22.76
N GLN A 250 -31.31 -21.83 -23.17
CA GLN A 250 -31.35 -23.14 -22.51
C GLN A 250 -30.86 -23.09 -21.06
N LEU A 251 -29.96 -22.18 -20.74
CA LEU A 251 -29.48 -21.99 -19.36
C LEU A 251 -30.60 -21.51 -18.43
N VAL A 252 -31.56 -20.74 -18.96
CA VAL A 252 -32.74 -20.31 -18.20
C VAL A 252 -33.78 -21.42 -18.12
N GLN A 253 -33.99 -22.17 -19.21
CA GLN A 253 -34.93 -23.29 -19.27
C GLN A 253 -34.58 -24.41 -18.28
N GLU A 254 -33.29 -24.72 -18.13
CA GLU A 254 -32.79 -25.71 -17.16
C GLU A 254 -32.62 -25.13 -15.74
N GLY A 255 -33.00 -23.87 -15.51
CA GLY A 255 -32.92 -23.23 -14.19
C GLY A 255 -31.50 -22.93 -13.68
N LEU A 256 -30.48 -23.01 -14.55
CA LEU A 256 -29.10 -22.64 -14.22
C LEU A 256 -28.93 -21.12 -14.10
N LEU A 257 -29.79 -20.36 -14.77
CA LEU A 257 -29.93 -18.91 -14.66
C LEU A 257 -31.39 -18.55 -14.44
N ARG A 258 -31.65 -17.48 -13.68
CA ARG A 258 -33.02 -16.94 -13.50
C ARG A 258 -33.52 -16.26 -14.76
N GLU A 259 -32.66 -15.46 -15.38
CA GLU A 259 -32.88 -14.74 -16.62
C GLU A 259 -31.54 -14.48 -17.30
N LEU A 260 -31.57 -14.12 -18.59
CA LEU A 260 -30.37 -13.69 -19.29
C LEU A 260 -30.04 -12.24 -18.91
N PRO A 261 -28.79 -11.94 -18.53
CA PRO A 261 -28.39 -10.57 -18.22
C PRO A 261 -28.53 -9.68 -19.47
N GLN A 262 -28.94 -8.44 -19.25
CA GLN A 262 -28.98 -7.42 -20.31
C GLN A 262 -27.62 -6.74 -20.43
N GLU A 263 -27.16 -6.55 -21.66
CA GLU A 263 -25.87 -5.92 -21.92
C GLU A 263 -25.92 -4.41 -21.57
N PRO A 264 -25.04 -3.89 -20.68
CA PRO A 264 -25.15 -2.53 -20.13
C PRO A 264 -24.94 -1.37 -21.11
N PHE A 265 -24.42 -1.62 -22.30
CA PHE A 265 -24.20 -0.64 -23.36
C PHE A 265 -25.28 -0.70 -24.45
N GLY A 266 -26.33 -1.51 -24.24
CA GLY A 266 -27.44 -1.67 -25.19
C GLY A 266 -27.16 -2.69 -26.30
N GLY A 267 -26.05 -3.42 -26.21
CA GLY A 267 -25.70 -4.49 -27.13
C GLY A 267 -26.32 -5.83 -26.76
N GLN A 268 -25.62 -6.92 -27.12
CA GLN A 268 -26.02 -8.29 -26.79
C GLN A 268 -24.83 -9.18 -26.43
N TYR A 269 -25.07 -10.20 -25.60
CA TYR A 269 -24.10 -11.27 -25.36
C TYR A 269 -24.13 -12.29 -26.51
N GLN A 270 -23.02 -12.40 -27.22
CA GLN A 270 -22.82 -13.34 -28.32
C GLN A 270 -22.22 -14.64 -27.80
N TYR A 271 -22.84 -15.75 -28.15
CA TYR A 271 -22.41 -17.09 -27.74
C TYR A 271 -22.11 -17.97 -28.95
N SER A 272 -20.98 -18.68 -28.88
CA SER A 272 -20.61 -19.70 -29.87
C SER A 272 -20.77 -21.10 -29.28
N ALA A 273 -21.75 -21.86 -29.76
CA ALA A 273 -21.96 -23.25 -29.32
C ALA A 273 -20.76 -24.17 -29.62
N LEU A 274 -20.00 -23.87 -30.69
CA LEU A 274 -18.82 -24.64 -31.09
C LEU A 274 -17.67 -24.48 -30.08
N SER A 275 -17.33 -23.24 -29.72
CA SER A 275 -16.22 -22.97 -28.80
C SER A 275 -16.64 -22.96 -27.33
N GLY A 276 -17.92 -22.73 -27.04
CA GLY A 276 -18.42 -22.44 -25.69
C GLY A 276 -18.12 -21.01 -25.23
N GLU A 277 -17.59 -20.16 -26.10
CA GLU A 277 -17.15 -18.81 -25.77
C GLU A 277 -18.32 -17.81 -25.77
N VAL A 278 -18.32 -16.89 -24.80
CA VAL A 278 -19.29 -15.79 -24.69
C VAL A 278 -18.55 -14.46 -24.74
N LYS A 279 -19.07 -13.48 -25.49
CA LYS A 279 -18.52 -12.12 -25.62
C LYS A 279 -19.64 -11.07 -25.60
N SER A 280 -19.31 -9.85 -25.23
CA SER A 280 -20.18 -8.68 -25.48
C SER A 280 -19.97 -8.20 -26.91
N SER A 281 -21.04 -7.71 -27.57
CA SER A 281 -20.94 -7.05 -28.87
C SER A 281 -20.23 -5.70 -28.81
N GLU A 282 -20.27 -5.02 -27.66
CA GLU A 282 -19.77 -3.65 -27.48
C GLU A 282 -18.34 -3.62 -26.91
N ILE A 283 -17.99 -4.57 -26.05
CA ILE A 283 -16.68 -4.62 -25.39
C ILE A 283 -15.74 -5.59 -26.09
N LYS A 284 -14.71 -5.04 -26.76
CA LYS A 284 -13.69 -5.82 -27.49
C LYS A 284 -12.60 -6.41 -26.59
N GLU A 285 -12.24 -5.71 -25.50
CA GLU A 285 -11.17 -6.12 -24.59
C GLU A 285 -11.71 -6.37 -23.18
N ARG A 286 -11.31 -7.50 -22.58
CA ARG A 286 -11.71 -7.87 -21.22
C ARG A 286 -11.05 -6.94 -20.20
N MET A 287 -11.75 -6.57 -19.13
CA MET A 287 -11.23 -5.73 -18.04
C MET A 287 -10.34 -6.55 -17.09
N ARG A 288 -9.28 -7.18 -17.61
CA ARG A 288 -8.35 -8.00 -16.83
C ARG A 288 -6.94 -7.42 -16.91
N MET A 289 -6.17 -7.57 -15.83
CA MET A 289 -4.76 -7.24 -15.78
C MET A 289 -3.98 -8.31 -16.53
N THR A 290 -3.21 -7.89 -17.55
CA THR A 290 -2.19 -8.73 -18.16
C THR A 290 -0.94 -8.67 -17.29
N PHE A 291 -0.69 -9.75 -16.54
CA PHE A 291 0.50 -9.82 -15.71
C PHE A 291 1.74 -10.05 -16.59
N ARG A 292 2.70 -9.13 -16.53
CA ARG A 292 4.06 -9.36 -17.03
C ARG A 292 5.01 -9.31 -15.85
N LYS A 293 5.48 -10.48 -15.42
CA LYS A 293 6.40 -10.60 -14.29
C LYS A 293 7.67 -9.81 -14.59
N ARG A 294 8.14 -9.01 -13.64
CA ARG A 294 9.42 -8.31 -13.77
C ARG A 294 10.53 -9.38 -13.77
N GLY A 295 11.23 -9.55 -14.90
CA GLY A 295 12.42 -10.41 -14.99
C GLY A 295 12.20 -11.87 -15.44
N GLN A 296 11.14 -12.16 -16.21
CA GLN A 296 11.13 -13.33 -17.11
C GLN A 296 11.23 -12.87 -18.57
#